data_AF-A0A918AKJ9-F1
#
_entry.id   AF-A0A918AKJ9-F1
#
_cell.length_a   1.000
_cell.length_b   1.000
_cell.length_c   1.000
_cell.angle_alpha   90.00
_cell.angle_beta   90.00
_cell.angle_gamma   90.00
#
_symmetry.space_group_name_H-M   'P 1'
#
loop_
_entity.id
_entity.type
_entity.pdbx_description
1 polymer ?
#
loop_
_entity_poly.entity_id
_entity_poly.type
_entity_poly.pdbx_seq_one_letter_code
_entity_poly.pdbx_strand_id
1 'polypeptide(L)'
;MTQREVDAVARMLPDERGQRAYDWLYVIARASATQYEQLVASYLDHEEDPMLARLALQTLCTFWGFADRYTDQLERFLGEVEWDHLGDVRLIAISASGEYLRENVHSGLLRRLLELADHNGDSTMQPRFALEAVARALDDPTLAEVKGRENRYAAVRERGWARLVAEEESRGRDR
;
A
#
# COMPACT_ATOMS: atom_id res chain seq x y z
N MET A 1 -10.62 24.93 -5.46
CA MET A 1 -9.25 25.44 -5.57
C MET A 1 -8.88 25.49 -7.04
N THR A 2 -8.26 26.57 -7.49
CA THR A 2 -7.83 26.78 -8.87
C THR A 2 -6.45 26.18 -9.11
N GLN A 3 -6.08 25.93 -10.38
CA GLN A 3 -4.75 25.43 -10.72
C GLN A 3 -3.63 26.36 -10.19
N ARG A 4 -3.82 27.68 -10.23
CA ARG A 4 -2.84 28.65 -9.72
C ARG A 4 -2.61 28.54 -8.21
N GLU A 5 -3.66 28.22 -7.45
CA GLU A 5 -3.56 28.00 -6.02
C GLU A 5 -2.82 26.68 -5.71
N VAL A 6 -3.10 25.62 -6.47
CA VAL A 6 -2.34 24.35 -6.38
C VAL A 6 -0.85 24.60 -6.66
N ASP A 7 -0.55 25.33 -7.74
CA ASP A 7 0.84 25.63 -8.12
C ASP A 7 1.56 26.44 -7.05
N ALA A 8 0.85 27.35 -6.37
CA ALA A 8 1.38 28.10 -5.24
C ALA A 8 1.71 27.16 -4.07
N VAL A 9 0.78 26.28 -3.70
CA VAL A 9 0.99 25.28 -2.63
C VAL A 9 2.17 24.37 -2.96
N ALA A 10 2.24 23.84 -4.19
CA ALA A 10 3.33 22.96 -4.62
C ALA A 10 4.70 23.63 -4.58
N ARG A 11 4.79 24.93 -4.92
CA ARG A 11 6.06 25.69 -4.84
C ARG A 11 6.53 25.91 -3.41
N MET A 12 5.61 26.09 -2.47
CA MET A 12 5.96 26.41 -1.10
C MET A 12 6.18 25.14 -0.25
N LEU A 13 5.59 24.00 -0.63
CA LEU A 13 5.65 22.73 0.10
C LEU A 13 7.08 22.25 0.49
N PRO A 14 8.11 22.34 -0.37
CA PRO A 14 9.48 21.92 0.00
C PRO A 14 10.07 22.64 1.21
N ASP A 15 9.62 23.87 1.49
CA ASP A 15 10.13 24.71 2.58
C ASP A 15 9.35 24.52 3.89
N GLU A 16 8.22 23.82 3.87
CA GLU A 16 7.38 23.62 5.04
C GLU A 16 7.73 22.36 5.83
N ARG A 17 7.38 22.35 7.12
CA ARG A 17 7.62 21.23 8.03
C ARG A 17 6.39 20.94 8.90
N GLY A 18 6.34 19.73 9.44
CA GLY A 18 5.28 19.27 10.36
C GLY A 18 3.87 19.45 9.78
N GLN A 19 2.94 19.92 10.61
CA GLN A 19 1.51 20.01 10.26
C GLN A 19 1.26 20.76 8.95
N ARG A 20 1.99 21.85 8.68
CA ARG A 20 1.75 22.63 7.45
C ARG A 20 2.20 21.90 6.20
N ALA A 21 3.33 21.19 6.26
CA ALA A 21 3.75 20.31 5.16
C ALA A 21 2.69 19.24 4.89
N TYR A 22 2.12 18.65 5.95
CA TYR A 22 1.05 17.67 5.84
C TYR A 22 -0.20 18.25 5.17
N ASP A 23 -0.67 19.41 5.64
CA ASP A 23 -1.86 20.07 5.10
C ASP A 23 -1.69 20.41 3.62
N TRP A 24 -0.50 20.88 3.22
CA TRP A 24 -0.22 21.25 1.84
C TRP A 24 -0.04 20.04 0.93
N LEU A 25 0.62 18.99 1.40
CA LEU A 25 0.69 17.71 0.70
C LEU A 25 -0.73 17.14 0.50
N TYR A 26 -1.59 17.24 1.51
CA TYR A 26 -2.98 16.80 1.44
C TYR A 26 -3.79 17.61 0.42
N VAL A 27 -3.56 18.92 0.35
CA VAL A 27 -4.17 19.79 -0.66
C VAL A 27 -3.79 19.37 -2.08
N ILE A 28 -2.51 19.08 -2.35
CA ILE A 28 -2.04 18.55 -3.65
C ILE A 28 -2.73 17.22 -3.96
N ALA A 29 -2.76 16.32 -2.98
CA ALA A 29 -3.36 15.00 -3.11
C ALA A 29 -4.84 15.07 -3.51
N ARG A 30 -5.63 15.88 -2.80
CA ARG A 30 -7.08 16.04 -3.01
C ARG A 30 -7.43 16.84 -4.26
N ALA A 31 -6.51 17.65 -4.77
CA ALA A 31 -6.68 18.35 -6.04
C ALA A 31 -6.44 17.46 -7.27
N SER A 32 -6.05 16.19 -7.08
CA SER A 32 -5.65 15.28 -8.16
C SER A 32 -4.59 15.89 -9.07
N ALA A 33 -3.67 16.66 -8.48
CA ALA A 33 -2.63 17.39 -9.21
C ALA A 33 -1.44 16.49 -9.55
N THR A 34 -1.71 15.48 -10.39
CA THR A 34 -0.78 14.39 -10.74
C THR A 34 0.51 14.88 -11.41
N GLN A 35 0.54 16.09 -11.98
CA GLN A 35 1.77 16.71 -12.49
C GLN A 35 2.84 16.92 -11.41
N TYR A 36 2.47 16.86 -10.12
CA TYR A 36 3.38 16.95 -8.98
C TYR A 36 3.79 15.59 -8.41
N GLU A 37 3.65 14.50 -9.18
CA GLU A 37 4.08 13.14 -8.83
C GLU A 37 5.46 13.09 -8.17
N GLN A 38 6.48 13.68 -8.80
CA GLN A 38 7.85 13.64 -8.27
C GLN A 38 8.00 14.38 -6.94
N LEU A 39 7.26 15.48 -6.75
CA LEU A 39 7.25 16.22 -5.49
C LEU A 39 6.56 15.41 -4.38
N VAL A 40 5.47 14.70 -4.68
CA VAL A 40 4.83 13.81 -3.69
C VAL A 40 5.74 12.64 -3.38
N ALA A 41 6.38 12.03 -4.39
CA ALA A 41 7.26 10.90 -4.24
C ALA A 41 8.50 11.20 -3.37
N SER A 42 9.00 12.44 -3.37
CA SER A 42 10.15 12.81 -2.51
C SER A 42 9.85 12.71 -1.01
N TYR A 43 8.58 12.61 -0.60
CA TYR A 43 8.19 12.41 0.79
C TYR A 43 8.15 10.93 1.22
N LEU A 44 8.32 9.96 0.31
CA LEU A 44 8.30 8.53 0.66
C LEU A 44 9.47 8.12 1.58
N ASP A 45 10.58 8.85 1.52
CA ASP A 45 11.77 8.60 2.34
C ASP A 45 11.88 9.58 3.52
N HIS A 46 10.78 10.22 3.91
CA HIS A 46 10.78 11.24 4.94
C HIS A 46 10.68 10.63 6.34
N GLU A 47 11.78 10.02 6.80
CA GLU A 47 11.85 9.26 8.06
C GLU A 47 11.56 10.11 9.31
N GLU A 48 11.85 11.41 9.27
CA GLU A 48 11.61 12.34 10.38
C GLU A 48 10.12 12.56 10.67
N ASP A 49 9.24 12.36 9.68
CA ASP A 49 7.80 12.47 9.84
C ASP A 49 7.09 11.37 9.01
N PRO A 50 6.86 10.19 9.61
CA PRO A 50 6.20 9.06 8.96
C PRO A 50 4.80 9.39 8.43
N MET A 51 4.13 10.42 8.96
CA MET A 51 2.80 10.83 8.47
C MET A 51 2.88 11.46 7.09
N LEU A 52 3.98 12.13 6.75
CA LEU A 52 4.23 12.63 5.39
C LEU A 52 4.49 11.48 4.41
N ALA A 53 5.31 10.51 4.80
CA ALA A 53 5.56 9.31 3.98
C ALA A 53 4.27 8.50 3.77
N ARG A 54 3.47 8.33 4.82
CA ARG A 54 2.14 7.70 4.76
C ARG A 54 1.22 8.39 3.76
N LEU A 55 1.11 9.72 3.86
CA LEU A 55 0.24 10.51 2.98
C LEU A 55 0.75 10.50 1.54
N ALA A 56 2.06 10.55 1.33
CA ALA A 56 2.65 10.44 0.00
C ALA A 56 2.33 9.10 -0.65
N LEU A 57 2.55 7.99 0.06
CA LEU A 57 2.23 6.65 -0.44
C LEU A 57 0.74 6.49 -0.73
N GLN A 58 -0.12 6.98 0.17
CA GLN A 58 -1.58 6.95 -0.02
C GLN A 58 -2.00 7.77 -1.24
N THR A 59 -1.38 8.92 -1.45
CA THR A 59 -1.66 9.78 -2.60
C THR A 59 -1.32 9.08 -3.90
N LEU A 60 -0.08 8.58 -4.00
CA LEU A 60 0.42 7.95 -5.22
C LEU A 60 -0.35 6.67 -5.55
N CYS A 61 -0.47 5.75 -4.59
CA CYS A 61 -0.99 4.42 -4.87
C CYS A 61 -2.52 4.34 -4.77
N THR A 62 -3.16 5.09 -3.86
CA THR A 62 -4.61 4.99 -3.64
C THR A 62 -5.39 6.12 -4.30
N PHE A 63 -4.98 7.38 -4.14
CA PHE A 63 -5.75 8.49 -4.71
C PHE A 63 -5.50 8.68 -6.21
N TRP A 64 -4.28 8.45 -6.67
CA TRP A 64 -3.90 8.63 -8.08
C TRP A 64 -3.77 7.32 -8.85
N GLY A 65 -3.76 6.17 -8.16
CA GLY A 65 -3.77 4.85 -8.78
C GLY A 65 -2.45 4.45 -9.43
N PHE A 66 -1.32 5.03 -9.03
CA PHE A 66 0.01 4.77 -9.60
C PHE A 66 0.74 3.59 -8.95
N ALA A 67 0.02 2.66 -8.32
CA ALA A 67 0.63 1.55 -7.60
C ALA A 67 1.58 0.70 -8.47
N ASP A 68 1.32 0.61 -9.78
CA ASP A 68 2.17 -0.05 -10.79
C ASP A 68 3.58 0.55 -10.90
N ARG A 69 3.75 1.84 -10.64
CA ARG A 69 5.04 2.56 -10.70
C ARG A 69 5.81 2.53 -9.37
N TYR A 70 5.13 2.16 -8.29
CA TYR A 70 5.66 2.22 -6.93
C TYR A 70 5.69 0.85 -6.26
N THR A 71 5.74 -0.24 -7.04
CA THR A 71 5.78 -1.63 -6.52
C THR A 71 7.00 -1.87 -5.63
N ASP A 72 8.16 -1.30 -5.97
CA ASP A 72 9.39 -1.43 -5.17
C ASP A 72 9.23 -0.77 -3.79
N GLN A 73 8.60 0.41 -3.74
CA GLN A 73 8.31 1.10 -2.48
C GLN A 73 7.24 0.34 -1.68
N LEU A 74 6.22 -0.21 -2.33
CA LEU A 74 5.23 -1.07 -1.68
C LEU A 74 5.91 -2.31 -1.06
N GLU A 75 6.79 -3.00 -1.78
CA GLU A 75 7.55 -4.13 -1.23
C GLU A 75 8.42 -3.72 -0.04
N ARG A 76 9.12 -2.58 -0.15
CA ARG A 76 9.93 -2.04 0.95
C ARG A 76 9.10 -1.80 2.21
N PHE A 77 7.96 -1.12 2.09
CA PHE A 77 7.12 -0.81 3.25
C PHE A 77 6.43 -2.05 3.83
N LEU A 78 6.10 -3.05 3.00
CA LEU A 78 5.65 -4.34 3.51
C LEU A 78 6.75 -5.06 4.31
N GLY A 79 8.01 -4.89 3.92
CA GLY A 79 9.20 -5.48 4.56
C GLY A 79 9.61 -4.90 5.91
N GLU A 80 8.81 -4.00 6.50
CA GLU A 80 9.14 -3.19 7.68
C GLU A 80 10.28 -2.19 7.42
N VAL A 81 10.09 -0.96 7.89
CA VAL A 81 11.11 0.08 7.91
C VAL A 81 11.26 0.54 9.35
N GLU A 82 12.49 0.67 9.84
CA GLU A 82 12.74 0.88 11.27
C GLU A 82 12.08 2.14 11.82
N TRP A 83 11.93 3.18 11.00
CA TRP A 83 11.32 4.47 11.36
C TRP A 83 9.78 4.47 11.37
N ASP A 84 9.11 3.47 10.78
CA ASP A 84 7.63 3.36 10.80
C ASP A 84 7.17 2.60 12.06
N HIS A 85 7.52 3.13 13.24
CA HIS A 85 7.29 2.46 14.53
C HIS A 85 5.80 2.12 14.80
N LEU A 86 4.89 2.94 14.25
CA LEU A 86 3.44 2.73 14.39
C LEU A 86 2.87 1.84 13.27
N GLY A 87 3.66 1.55 12.22
CA GLY A 87 3.25 0.76 11.07
C GLY A 87 2.24 1.47 10.18
N ASP A 88 2.13 2.79 10.26
CA ASP A 88 1.10 3.56 9.57
C ASP A 88 1.36 3.59 8.05
N VAL A 89 2.63 3.69 7.63
CA VAL A 89 3.01 3.60 6.22
C VAL A 89 2.79 2.18 5.71
N ARG A 90 3.18 1.18 6.51
CA ARG A 90 2.95 -0.24 6.21
C ARG A 90 1.47 -0.57 6.03
N LEU A 91 0.57 0.01 6.83
CA LEU A 91 -0.88 -0.16 6.66
C LEU A 91 -1.37 0.34 5.30
N ILE A 92 -0.85 1.48 4.82
CA ILE A 92 -1.15 1.97 3.47
C ILE A 92 -0.58 1.03 2.42
N ALA A 93 0.66 0.55 2.58
CA ALA A 93 1.27 -0.41 1.67
C ALA A 93 0.47 -1.71 1.56
N ILE A 94 -0.04 -2.24 2.69
CA ILE A 94 -0.93 -3.40 2.73
C ILE A 94 -2.18 -3.16 1.88
N SER A 95 -2.87 -2.04 2.13
CA SER A 95 -4.11 -1.71 1.44
C SER A 95 -3.89 -1.54 -0.06
N ALA A 96 -2.89 -0.75 -0.44
CA ALA A 96 -2.55 -0.46 -1.83
C ALA A 96 -2.12 -1.72 -2.59
N SER A 97 -1.33 -2.60 -1.96
CA SER A 97 -0.88 -3.85 -2.58
C SER A 97 -2.05 -4.79 -2.84
N GLY A 98 -3.00 -4.89 -1.91
CA GLY A 98 -4.20 -5.71 -2.10
C GLY A 98 -5.06 -5.23 -3.28
N GLU A 99 -5.25 -3.92 -3.42
CA GLU A 99 -5.97 -3.34 -4.56
C GLU A 99 -5.23 -3.57 -5.87
N TYR A 100 -3.93 -3.28 -5.90
CA TYR A 100 -3.10 -3.49 -7.09
C TYR A 100 -3.13 -4.96 -7.56
N LEU A 101 -2.98 -5.91 -6.64
CA LEU A 101 -2.96 -7.35 -6.94
C LEU A 101 -4.31 -7.91 -7.39
N ARG A 102 -5.41 -7.16 -7.26
CA ARG A 102 -6.72 -7.56 -7.78
C ARG A 102 -6.72 -7.69 -9.30
N GLU A 103 -5.99 -6.79 -9.96
CA GLU A 103 -5.94 -6.71 -11.43
C GLU A 103 -4.55 -7.06 -11.99
N ASN A 104 -3.54 -7.21 -11.12
CA ASN A 104 -2.15 -7.38 -11.52
C ASN A 104 -1.50 -8.62 -10.89
N VAL A 105 -0.52 -9.19 -11.61
CA VAL A 105 0.29 -10.32 -11.15
C VAL A 105 1.63 -9.81 -10.62
N HIS A 106 1.83 -9.90 -9.30
CA HIS A 106 3.07 -9.46 -8.66
C HIS A 106 3.44 -10.34 -7.47
N SER A 107 4.17 -11.42 -7.76
CA SER A 107 4.45 -12.48 -6.79
C SER A 107 5.21 -12.00 -5.55
N GLY A 108 6.07 -10.99 -5.67
CA GLY A 108 6.78 -10.41 -4.53
C GLY A 108 5.84 -9.74 -3.52
N LEU A 109 5.05 -8.74 -3.96
CA LEU A 109 3.94 -8.17 -3.18
C LEU A 109 2.98 -9.22 -2.59
N LEU A 110 2.52 -10.21 -3.38
CA LEU A 110 1.61 -11.24 -2.88
C LEU A 110 2.25 -12.09 -1.77
N ARG A 111 3.50 -12.52 -1.99
CA ARG A 111 4.30 -13.24 -0.99
C ARG A 111 4.44 -12.44 0.30
N ARG A 112 4.77 -11.15 0.21
CA ARG A 112 4.90 -10.28 1.40
C ARG A 112 3.60 -10.18 2.19
N LEU A 113 2.46 -10.00 1.52
CA LEU A 113 1.16 -9.98 2.20
C LEU A 113 0.83 -11.31 2.91
N LEU A 114 1.16 -12.45 2.29
CA LEU A 114 0.96 -13.77 2.89
C LEU A 114 1.87 -14.00 4.10
N GLU A 115 3.15 -13.65 3.99
CA GLU A 115 4.10 -13.70 5.10
C GLU A 115 3.62 -12.86 6.29
N LEU A 116 3.11 -11.64 6.04
CA LEU A 116 2.49 -10.80 7.08
C LEU A 116 1.25 -11.47 7.70
N ALA A 117 0.39 -12.07 6.87
CA ALA A 117 -0.85 -12.69 7.33
C ALA A 117 -0.62 -13.96 8.18
N ASP A 118 0.53 -14.61 8.02
CA ASP A 118 0.94 -15.81 8.77
C ASP A 118 1.69 -15.47 10.07
N HIS A 119 2.04 -14.21 10.31
CA HIS A 119 2.64 -13.79 11.57
C HIS A 119 1.62 -13.91 12.73
N ASN A 120 1.81 -14.92 13.58
CA ASN A 120 1.02 -15.18 14.79
C ASN A 120 1.48 -14.34 16.01
N GLY A 121 2.05 -13.15 15.77
CA GLY A 121 2.47 -12.26 16.85
C GLY A 121 1.27 -11.72 17.62
N ASP A 122 1.21 -11.98 18.91
CA ASP A 122 0.15 -11.47 19.79
C ASP A 122 0.17 -9.92 19.79
N SER A 123 -0.94 -9.31 19.35
CA SER A 123 -1.36 -7.90 19.52
C SER A 123 -1.35 -6.93 18.34
N THR A 124 -0.88 -7.28 17.14
CA THR A 124 -0.93 -6.31 16.01
C THR A 124 -2.16 -6.52 15.11
N MET A 125 -2.80 -5.42 14.66
CA MET A 125 -3.89 -5.50 13.67
C MET A 125 -3.39 -5.82 12.26
N GLN A 126 -2.07 -5.78 12.03
CA GLN A 126 -1.45 -5.90 10.70
C GLN A 126 -1.68 -7.25 10.00
N PRO A 127 -1.56 -8.42 10.66
CA PRO A 127 -1.86 -9.71 10.02
C PRO A 127 -3.30 -9.79 9.50
N ARG A 128 -4.24 -9.20 10.24
CA ARG A 128 -5.64 -9.11 9.81
C ARG A 128 -5.79 -8.25 8.56
N PHE A 129 -5.17 -7.06 8.53
CA PHE A 129 -5.23 -6.17 7.37
C PHE A 129 -4.56 -6.79 6.14
N ALA A 130 -3.43 -7.48 6.34
CA ALA A 130 -2.75 -8.21 5.27
C ALA A 130 -3.66 -9.29 4.67
N LEU A 131 -4.37 -10.01 5.53
CA LEU A 131 -5.31 -11.03 5.07
C LEU A 131 -6.52 -10.45 4.35
N GLU A 132 -7.04 -9.30 4.80
CA GLU A 132 -8.07 -8.55 4.09
C GLU A 132 -7.56 -8.02 2.73
N ALA A 133 -6.27 -7.69 2.61
CA ALA A 133 -5.64 -7.32 1.35
C ALA A 133 -5.48 -8.52 0.40
N VAL A 134 -5.07 -9.69 0.88
CA VAL A 134 -5.05 -10.93 0.09
C VAL A 134 -6.46 -11.28 -0.39
N ALA A 135 -7.46 -11.14 0.48
CA ALA A 135 -8.86 -11.32 0.11
C ALA A 135 -9.30 -10.42 -1.05
N ARG A 136 -8.93 -9.12 -1.02
CA ARG A 136 -9.18 -8.20 -2.14
C ARG A 136 -8.45 -8.61 -3.40
N ALA A 137 -7.18 -9.02 -3.28
CA ALA A 137 -6.36 -9.47 -4.39
C ALA A 137 -6.96 -10.69 -5.11
N LEU A 138 -7.64 -11.57 -4.39
CA LEU A 138 -8.30 -12.74 -4.96
C LEU A 138 -9.64 -12.42 -5.66
N ASP A 139 -10.11 -11.17 -5.59
CA ASP A 139 -11.41 -10.70 -6.09
C ASP A 139 -12.59 -11.61 -5.70
N ASP A 140 -12.53 -12.22 -4.51
CA ASP A 140 -13.36 -13.39 -4.25
C ASP A 140 -14.63 -13.12 -3.42
N PRO A 141 -15.83 -13.28 -4.00
CA PRO A 141 -17.10 -13.11 -3.29
C PRO A 141 -17.43 -14.24 -2.30
N THR A 142 -16.84 -15.43 -2.42
CA THR A 142 -17.03 -16.59 -1.51
C THR A 142 -16.56 -16.32 -0.09
N LEU A 143 -15.77 -15.27 0.12
CA LEU A 143 -15.45 -14.78 1.45
C LEU A 143 -16.69 -14.27 2.20
N ALA A 144 -17.75 -13.84 1.50
CA ALA A 144 -19.03 -13.58 2.15
C ALA A 144 -19.71 -14.87 2.64
N GLU A 145 -19.46 -16.00 1.99
CA GLU A 145 -20.17 -17.27 2.17
C GLU A 145 -19.54 -18.19 3.22
N VAL A 146 -18.24 -18.04 3.52
CA VAL A 146 -17.58 -18.84 4.58
C VAL A 146 -18.14 -18.49 5.96
N LYS A 147 -18.73 -19.50 6.62
CA LYS A 147 -19.24 -19.42 7.99
C LYS A 147 -18.10 -19.40 9.01
N GLY A 148 -18.10 -18.39 9.85
CA GLY A 148 -17.11 -18.20 10.92
C GLY A 148 -15.85 -17.48 10.41
N ARG A 149 -15.36 -16.56 11.24
CA ARG A 149 -14.26 -15.66 10.87
C ARG A 149 -12.92 -16.39 10.69
N GLU A 150 -12.64 -17.39 11.53
CA GLU A 150 -11.40 -18.18 11.47
C GLU A 150 -11.32 -19.05 10.20
N ASN A 151 -12.43 -19.71 9.86
CA ASN A 151 -12.53 -20.53 8.64
C ASN A 151 -12.31 -19.68 7.38
N ARG A 152 -12.86 -18.46 7.36
CA ARG A 152 -12.69 -17.52 6.26
C ARG A 152 -11.22 -17.16 6.07
N TYR A 153 -10.53 -16.90 7.17
CA TYR A 153 -9.12 -16.52 7.17
C TYR A 153 -8.19 -17.65 6.74
N ALA A 154 -8.47 -18.90 7.15
CA ALA A 154 -7.76 -20.07 6.64
C ALA A 154 -7.92 -20.23 5.12
N ALA A 155 -9.15 -20.10 4.61
CA ALA A 155 -9.44 -20.24 3.17
C ALA A 155 -8.75 -19.16 2.32
N VAL A 156 -8.71 -17.90 2.78
CA VAL A 156 -7.97 -16.83 2.09
C VAL A 156 -6.48 -17.17 1.99
N ARG A 157 -5.88 -17.64 3.10
CA ARG A 157 -4.45 -18.00 3.13
C ARG A 157 -4.13 -19.11 2.16
N GLU A 158 -4.85 -20.22 2.23
CA GLU A 158 -4.64 -21.38 1.35
C GLU A 158 -4.66 -20.97 -0.13
N ARG A 159 -5.65 -20.16 -0.50
CA ARG A 159 -5.83 -19.72 -1.88
C ARG A 159 -4.81 -18.69 -2.32
N GLY A 160 -4.42 -17.78 -1.43
CA GLY A 160 -3.34 -16.83 -1.70
C GLY A 160 -2.02 -17.56 -1.97
N TRP A 161 -1.68 -18.57 -1.16
CA TRP A 161 -0.51 -19.42 -1.39
C TRP A 161 -0.62 -20.21 -2.70
N ALA A 162 -1.78 -20.77 -3.01
CA ALA A 162 -2.01 -21.48 -4.29
C ALA A 162 -1.84 -20.55 -5.50
N ARG A 163 -2.36 -19.31 -5.42
CA ARG A 163 -2.14 -18.29 -6.44
C ARG A 163 -0.65 -17.97 -6.60
N LEU A 164 0.07 -17.76 -5.50
CA LEU A 164 1.50 -17.46 -5.54
C LEU A 164 2.30 -18.54 -6.27
N VAL A 165 2.07 -19.82 -5.94
CA VAL A 165 2.72 -20.94 -6.62
C VAL A 165 2.46 -20.91 -8.13
N ALA A 166 1.21 -20.68 -8.55
CA ALA A 166 0.84 -20.61 -9.96
C ALA A 166 1.52 -19.44 -10.70
N GLU A 167 1.66 -18.27 -10.06
CA GLU A 167 2.36 -17.12 -10.62
C GLU A 167 3.86 -17.40 -10.81
N GLU A 168 4.50 -18.05 -9.83
CA GLU A 168 5.93 -18.35 -9.86
C GLU A 168 6.29 -19.44 -10.88
N GLU A 169 5.46 -20.48 -10.99
CA GLU A 169 5.62 -21.50 -12.02
C GLU A 169 5.49 -20.92 -13.44
N SER A 170 4.57 -19.97 -13.63
CA SER A 170 4.37 -19.33 -14.94
C SER A 170 5.59 -18.50 -15.33
N ARG A 171 6.16 -17.74 -14.39
CA ARG A 171 7.42 -16.99 -14.60
C ARG A 171 8.63 -17.88 -14.88
N GLY A 172 8.67 -19.09 -14.31
CA GLY A 172 9.72 -20.06 -14.55
C GLY A 172 9.66 -20.73 -15.92
N ARG A 173 8.49 -20.75 -16.58
CA ARG A 173 8.29 -21.30 -17.93
C ARG A 173 8.67 -20.33 -19.05
N ASP A 174 8.74 -19.04 -18.76
CA ASP A 174 9.07 -17.96 -19.72
C ASP A 174 10.57 -17.59 -19.74
N ARG A 175 11.41 -18.30 -18.96
CA ARG A 175 12.88 -18.14 -18.91
C ARG A 175 13.59 -19.27 -19.62
#